data_AF-A0A1G7XIA3-F1
#
_entry.id   AF-A0A1G7XIA3-F1
#
_cell.length_a   1.000
_cell.length_b   1.000
_cell.length_c   1.000
_cell.angle_alpha   90.00
_cell.angle_beta   90.00
_cell.angle_gamma   90.00
#
_symmetry.space_group_name_H-M   'P 1'
#
loop_
_entity.id
_entity.type
_entity.pdbx_description
1 polymer ?
#
loop_
_entity_poly.entity_id
_entity_poly.type
_entity_poly.pdbx_seq_one_letter_code
_entity_poly.pdbx_strand_id
1 'polypeptide(L)'
;MNKLHFLKLVLVSLFFINGNAQDNIDYKAIDSIGKAFTNRLKVGDIEYLESSKPQEGTWEYSRLLDYKKALNDKPNKIIIGSFIEPSINPDYWAFNLFALRRIDEKSFEYFFAAIVSIDVTSANYKIDATYLFTEDEPLKSWWKHIFGFYESKHREYIPKEFVFQVCPPPPFNEE
;
A
#
# COMPACT_ATOMS: atom_id res chain seq x y z
N MET A 1 35.03 -60.86 -27.22
CA MET A 1 33.75 -61.14 -26.54
C MET A 1 33.98 -61.11 -25.04
N ASN A 2 33.51 -60.08 -24.34
CA ASN A 2 33.06 -60.20 -22.94
C ASN A 2 32.30 -58.93 -22.50
N LYS A 3 30.98 -59.12 -22.40
CA LYS A 3 29.99 -58.56 -21.48
C LYS A 3 30.14 -57.10 -21.01
N LEU A 4 29.37 -56.27 -21.69
CA LEU A 4 28.48 -55.23 -21.17
C LEU A 4 28.06 -55.44 -19.69
N HIS A 5 28.43 -54.51 -18.81
CA HIS A 5 27.60 -54.14 -17.66
C HIS A 5 27.54 -52.62 -17.53
N PHE A 6 26.40 -52.11 -17.98
CA PHE A 6 25.87 -50.78 -17.77
C PHE A 6 25.72 -50.57 -16.24
N LEU A 7 26.56 -49.73 -15.63
CA LEU A 7 26.25 -49.16 -14.32
C LEU A 7 25.97 -47.68 -14.54
N LYS A 8 24.69 -47.36 -14.74
CA LYS A 8 24.15 -46.00 -14.65
C LYS A 8 24.37 -45.51 -13.23
N LEU A 9 25.41 -44.72 -13.01
CA LEU A 9 25.48 -43.89 -11.82
C LEU A 9 24.51 -42.71 -12.04
N VAL A 10 23.25 -42.94 -11.69
CA VAL A 10 22.28 -41.86 -11.49
C VAL A 10 22.72 -41.16 -10.22
N LEU A 11 23.47 -40.06 -10.35
CA LEU A 11 23.60 -39.10 -9.26
C LEU A 11 22.22 -38.47 -9.10
N VAL A 12 21.42 -39.03 -8.19
CA VAL A 12 20.17 -38.44 -7.75
C VAL A 12 20.51 -37.13 -7.08
N SER A 13 20.11 -36.05 -7.72
CA SER A 13 20.15 -34.68 -7.23
C SER A 13 19.42 -34.60 -5.89
N LEU A 14 20.15 -34.63 -4.78
CA LEU A 14 19.66 -34.13 -3.50
C LEU A 14 19.91 -32.62 -3.47
N PHE A 15 19.11 -31.89 -4.25
CA PHE A 15 18.83 -30.51 -3.91
C PHE A 15 18.02 -30.55 -2.61
N PHE A 16 18.68 -30.29 -1.50
CA PHE A 16 18.00 -29.80 -0.31
C PHE A 16 17.46 -28.41 -0.65
N ILE A 17 16.30 -28.34 -1.30
CA ILE A 17 15.48 -27.15 -1.29
C ILE A 17 14.88 -27.10 0.11
N ASN A 18 15.64 -26.56 1.07
CA ASN A 18 15.04 -25.96 2.25
C ASN A 18 14.31 -24.70 1.76
N GLY A 19 13.13 -24.90 1.20
CA GLY A 19 12.24 -23.84 0.77
C GLY A 19 11.57 -23.22 1.99
N ASN A 20 12.32 -22.43 2.76
CA ASN A 20 11.72 -21.31 3.47
C ASN A 20 11.71 -20.14 2.48
N ALA A 21 10.71 -20.12 1.60
CA ALA A 21 10.46 -18.99 0.70
C ALA A 21 9.83 -17.84 1.52
N GLN A 22 10.62 -17.19 2.37
CA GLN A 22 10.21 -15.96 3.05
C GLN A 22 11.37 -14.97 3.24
N ASP A 23 12.41 -15.06 2.40
CA ASP A 23 13.69 -14.39 2.69
C ASP A 23 13.98 -13.09 1.92
N ASN A 24 13.12 -12.59 1.04
CA ASN A 24 13.25 -11.21 0.54
C ASN A 24 11.93 -10.67 -0.03
N ILE A 25 11.29 -9.75 0.69
CA ILE A 25 10.19 -8.95 0.15
C ILE A 25 10.76 -7.96 -0.88
N ASP A 26 10.21 -7.98 -2.10
CA ASP A 26 10.56 -7.00 -3.13
C ASP A 26 9.73 -5.71 -2.94
N TYR A 27 10.23 -4.82 -2.09
CA TYR A 27 9.59 -3.53 -1.83
C TYR A 27 9.47 -2.66 -3.09
N LYS A 28 10.36 -2.81 -4.08
CA LYS A 28 10.26 -2.06 -5.34
C LYS A 28 9.10 -2.57 -6.18
N ALA A 29 8.86 -3.87 -6.20
CA ALA A 29 7.69 -4.44 -6.87
C ALA A 29 6.39 -3.93 -6.23
N ILE A 30 6.30 -3.95 -4.89
CA ILE A 30 5.13 -3.44 -4.14
C ILE A 30 4.90 -1.96 -4.44
N ASP A 31 5.95 -1.13 -4.34
CA ASP A 31 5.89 0.31 -4.62
C ASP A 31 5.48 0.60 -6.07
N SER A 32 6.03 -0.14 -7.03
CA SER A 32 5.71 0.01 -8.45
C SER A 32 4.26 -0.36 -8.74
N ILE A 33 3.75 -1.47 -8.19
CA ILE A 33 2.35 -1.89 -8.34
C ILE A 33 1.42 -0.85 -7.73
N GLY A 34 1.69 -0.44 -6.49
CA GLY A 34 0.90 0.55 -5.77
C GLY A 34 0.85 1.91 -6.48
N LYS A 35 2.01 2.40 -6.93
CA LYS A 35 2.09 3.64 -7.72
C LYS A 35 1.36 3.53 -9.04
N ALA A 36 1.52 2.43 -9.77
CA ALA A 36 0.84 2.24 -11.05
C ALA A 36 -0.69 2.29 -10.88
N PHE A 37 -1.22 1.63 -9.85
CA PHE A 37 -2.65 1.61 -9.57
C PHE A 37 -3.18 2.98 -9.13
N THR A 38 -2.43 3.70 -8.29
CA THR A 38 -2.88 4.93 -7.65
C THR A 38 -2.48 6.22 -8.38
N ASN A 39 -1.70 6.15 -9.47
CA ASN A 39 -1.17 7.33 -10.14
C ASN A 39 -2.27 8.29 -10.65
N ARG A 40 -3.36 7.76 -11.21
CA ARG A 40 -4.48 8.59 -11.69
C ARG A 40 -5.14 9.36 -10.55
N LEU A 41 -5.41 8.66 -9.44
CA LEU A 41 -5.91 9.28 -8.21
C LEU A 41 -4.93 10.34 -7.68
N LYS A 42 -3.63 10.05 -7.63
CA LYS A 42 -2.59 11.00 -7.17
C LYS A 42 -2.55 12.32 -7.96
N VAL A 43 -2.91 12.30 -9.24
CA VAL A 43 -2.89 13.49 -10.10
C VAL A 43 -4.28 14.12 -10.29
N GLY A 44 -5.31 13.63 -9.60
CA GLY A 44 -6.67 14.15 -9.70
C GLY A 44 -7.39 13.79 -11.01
N ASP A 45 -6.91 12.79 -11.75
CA ASP A 45 -7.64 12.15 -12.85
C ASP A 45 -8.55 11.08 -12.24
N ILE A 46 -9.79 11.48 -11.94
CA ILE A 46 -10.72 10.71 -11.10
C ILE A 46 -12.02 10.38 -11.83
N GLU A 47 -12.21 10.86 -13.05
CA GLU A 47 -13.44 10.68 -13.84
C GLU A 47 -13.84 9.21 -14.00
N TYR A 48 -12.85 8.31 -14.02
CA TYR A 48 -13.10 6.87 -14.08
C TYR A 48 -13.84 6.30 -12.85
N LEU A 49 -13.88 7.06 -11.75
CA LEU A 49 -14.53 6.68 -10.50
C LEU A 49 -15.98 7.16 -10.40
N GLU A 50 -16.45 8.06 -11.28
CA GLU A 50 -17.78 8.68 -11.21
C GLU A 50 -18.93 7.66 -11.20
N SER A 51 -18.79 6.58 -11.97
CA SER A 51 -19.80 5.51 -12.05
C SER A 51 -19.61 4.41 -11.00
N SER A 52 -18.64 4.55 -10.08
CA SER A 52 -18.37 3.52 -9.07
C SER A 52 -19.48 3.49 -8.03
N LYS A 53 -19.75 2.30 -7.49
CA LYS A 53 -20.73 2.08 -6.42
C LYS A 53 -20.00 1.61 -5.16
N PRO A 54 -19.35 2.52 -4.41
CA PRO A 54 -18.67 2.15 -3.20
C PRO A 54 -19.61 1.58 -2.15
N GLN A 55 -19.06 0.83 -1.21
CA GLN A 55 -19.79 0.48 -0.01
C GLN A 55 -20.18 1.76 0.73
N GLU A 56 -21.42 1.83 1.20
CA GLU A 56 -21.95 2.98 1.92
C GLU A 56 -21.03 3.38 3.09
N GLY A 57 -20.76 4.68 3.21
CA GLY A 57 -19.92 5.24 4.27
C GLY A 57 -18.42 4.98 4.12
N THR A 58 -17.93 4.48 2.98
CA THR A 58 -16.49 4.32 2.72
C THR A 58 -15.89 5.53 2.01
N TRP A 59 -16.41 5.84 0.83
CA TRP A 59 -16.01 7.03 0.10
C TRP A 59 -17.12 7.58 -0.80
N GLU A 60 -17.02 8.87 -1.10
CA GLU A 60 -17.90 9.59 -2.01
C GLU A 60 -17.11 10.29 -3.11
N TYR A 61 -17.66 10.28 -4.34
CA TYR A 61 -17.04 10.95 -5.48
C TYR A 61 -16.97 12.48 -5.30
N SER A 62 -17.92 13.06 -4.57
CA SER A 62 -17.96 14.49 -4.19
C SER A 62 -16.67 14.93 -3.48
N ARG A 63 -16.17 14.12 -2.54
CA ARG A 63 -14.93 14.38 -1.80
C ARG A 63 -13.69 14.34 -2.71
N LEU A 64 -13.69 13.46 -3.71
CA LEU A 64 -12.63 13.42 -4.72
C LEU A 64 -12.66 14.65 -5.65
N LEU A 65 -13.85 15.19 -5.95
CA LEU A 65 -13.97 16.46 -6.68
C LEU A 65 -13.37 17.63 -5.88
N ASP A 66 -13.58 17.66 -4.56
CA ASP A 66 -12.96 18.66 -3.67
C ASP A 66 -11.43 18.56 -3.69
N TYR A 67 -10.89 17.34 -3.68
CA TYR A 67 -9.46 17.08 -3.86
C TYR A 67 -8.95 17.60 -5.20
N LYS A 68 -9.60 17.24 -6.31
CA LYS A 68 -9.23 17.68 -7.66
C LYS A 68 -9.21 19.21 -7.75
N LYS A 69 -10.23 19.87 -7.19
CA LYS A 69 -10.28 21.33 -7.11
C LYS A 69 -9.12 21.89 -6.30
N ALA A 70 -8.83 21.31 -5.13
CA ALA A 70 -7.75 21.77 -4.26
C ALA A 70 -6.37 21.61 -4.91
N LEU A 71 -6.14 20.53 -5.68
CA LEU A 71 -4.94 20.33 -6.49
C LEU A 71 -4.76 21.44 -7.54
N ASN A 72 -5.84 21.83 -8.22
CA ASN A 72 -5.79 22.86 -9.25
C ASN A 72 -5.60 24.27 -8.66
N ASP A 73 -6.31 24.57 -7.57
CA ASP A 73 -6.31 25.91 -6.98
C ASP A 73 -5.03 26.21 -6.19
N LYS A 74 -4.57 25.24 -5.39
CA LYS A 74 -3.50 25.42 -4.40
C LYS A 74 -2.65 24.14 -4.27
N PRO A 75 -1.97 23.67 -5.33
CA PRO A 75 -1.25 22.40 -5.33
C PRO A 75 -0.20 22.33 -4.21
N ASN A 76 0.51 23.43 -3.95
CA ASN A 76 1.55 23.51 -2.92
C ASN A 76 1.01 23.43 -1.47
N LYS A 77 -0.31 23.39 -1.27
CA LYS A 77 -0.94 23.21 0.04
C LYS A 77 -1.41 21.78 0.29
N ILE A 78 -1.29 20.90 -0.72
CA ILE A 78 -1.69 19.51 -0.62
C ILE A 78 -0.47 18.67 -0.28
N ILE A 79 -0.54 17.99 0.85
CA ILE A 79 0.45 17.01 1.27
C ILE A 79 -0.02 15.66 0.73
N ILE A 80 0.79 15.06 -0.14
CA ILE A 80 0.57 13.74 -0.68
C ILE A 80 1.71 12.84 -0.21
N GLY A 81 1.37 11.74 0.45
CA GLY A 81 2.34 10.77 0.92
C GLY A 81 1.96 9.36 0.54
N SER A 82 2.96 8.50 0.43
CA SER A 82 2.77 7.07 0.23
C SER A 82 3.78 6.28 1.05
N PHE A 83 3.41 5.07 1.46
CA PHE A 83 4.28 4.18 2.21
C PHE A 83 3.83 2.72 2.06
N ILE A 84 4.73 1.80 2.41
CA ILE A 84 4.46 0.36 2.45
C ILE A 84 4.38 -0.09 3.91
N GLU A 85 3.44 -0.99 4.21
CA GLU A 85 3.33 -1.67 5.50
C GLU A 85 3.03 -3.17 5.32
N PRO A 86 3.45 -4.03 6.27
CA PRO A 86 3.05 -5.43 6.27
C PRO A 86 1.60 -5.57 6.72
N SER A 87 0.90 -6.58 6.20
CA SER A 87 -0.38 -7.00 6.75
C SER A 87 -0.19 -7.93 7.95
N ILE A 88 -1.26 -8.16 8.71
CA ILE A 88 -1.29 -9.19 9.77
C ILE A 88 -1.00 -10.58 9.18
N ASN A 89 -1.51 -10.85 7.98
CA ASN A 89 -1.15 -12.04 7.23
C ASN A 89 0.19 -11.78 6.49
N PRO A 90 1.26 -12.56 6.75
CA PRO A 90 2.56 -12.35 6.13
C PRO A 90 2.58 -12.53 4.61
N ASP A 91 1.54 -13.15 4.05
CA ASP A 91 1.35 -13.33 2.61
C ASP A 91 0.97 -12.02 1.89
N TYR A 92 0.64 -10.96 2.65
CA TYR A 92 0.14 -9.71 2.10
C TYR A 92 0.91 -8.49 2.62
N TRP A 93 1.11 -7.53 1.71
CA TRP A 93 1.68 -6.22 1.98
C TRP A 93 0.78 -5.14 1.41
N ALA A 94 0.75 -3.98 2.06
CA ALA A 94 -0.10 -2.87 1.66
C ALA A 94 0.75 -1.70 1.17
N PHE A 95 0.43 -1.19 -0.02
CA PHE A 95 0.83 0.15 -0.44
C PHE A 95 -0.27 1.15 -0.06
N ASN A 96 0.09 2.16 0.70
CA ASN A 96 -0.79 3.25 1.12
C ASN A 96 -0.49 4.51 0.31
N LEU A 97 -1.53 5.21 -0.14
CA LEU A 97 -1.48 6.58 -0.65
C LEU A 97 -2.47 7.43 0.14
N PHE A 98 -2.07 8.61 0.57
CA PHE A 98 -3.00 9.56 1.18
C PHE A 98 -2.78 10.97 0.63
N ALA A 99 -3.84 11.77 0.69
CA ALA A 99 -3.78 13.19 0.40
C ALA A 99 -4.52 13.98 1.49
N LEU A 100 -3.88 15.04 1.96
CA LEU A 100 -4.42 15.90 3.00
C LEU A 100 -3.96 17.34 2.81
N ARG A 101 -4.61 18.28 3.47
CA ARG A 101 -4.12 19.65 3.64
C ARG A 101 -4.05 20.02 5.11
N ARG A 102 -3.14 20.93 5.42
CA ARG A 102 -3.10 21.59 6.71
C ARG A 102 -4.15 22.70 6.72
N ILE A 103 -5.06 22.69 7.70
CA ILE A 103 -6.05 23.75 7.92
C ILE A 103 -5.42 24.88 8.72
N ASP A 104 -4.75 24.53 9.83
CA ASP A 104 -4.07 25.45 10.75
C ASP A 104 -2.82 24.78 11.37
N GLU A 105 -2.27 25.33 12.45
CA GLU A 105 -1.06 24.79 13.08
C GLU A 105 -1.25 23.38 13.68
N LYS A 106 -2.48 23.00 14.02
CA LYS A 106 -2.82 21.77 14.74
C LYS A 106 -3.75 20.83 13.97
N SER A 107 -4.49 21.35 12.99
CA SER A 107 -5.58 20.63 12.34
C SER A 107 -5.25 20.29 10.88
N PHE A 108 -5.64 19.09 10.47
CA PHE A 108 -5.46 18.57 9.11
C PHE A 108 -6.78 18.06 8.57
N GLU A 109 -6.99 18.25 7.27
CA GLU A 109 -8.14 17.76 6.54
C GLU A 109 -7.67 16.72 5.52
N TYR A 110 -8.19 15.51 5.64
CA TYR A 110 -7.94 14.46 4.67
C TYR A 110 -8.90 14.60 3.50
N PHE A 111 -8.34 14.46 2.30
CA PHE A 111 -9.13 14.26 1.10
C PHE A 111 -9.45 12.79 0.89
N PHE A 112 -8.43 11.93 1.05
CA PHE A 112 -8.59 10.49 0.98
C PHE A 112 -7.42 9.74 1.60
N ALA A 113 -7.66 8.45 1.86
CA ALA A 113 -6.64 7.41 1.98
C ALA A 113 -7.00 6.25 1.05
N ALA A 114 -6.01 5.70 0.34
CA ALA A 114 -6.16 4.58 -0.57
C ALA A 114 -5.15 3.49 -0.20
N ILE A 115 -5.60 2.23 -0.25
CA ILE A 115 -4.79 1.06 0.07
C ILE A 115 -4.81 0.10 -1.11
N VAL A 116 -3.66 -0.42 -1.50
CA VAL A 116 -3.51 -1.53 -2.43
C VAL A 116 -2.90 -2.70 -1.67
N SER A 117 -3.72 -3.71 -1.37
CA SER A 117 -3.29 -4.98 -0.79
C SER A 117 -2.67 -5.84 -1.88
N ILE A 118 -1.47 -6.36 -1.62
CA ILE A 118 -0.63 -7.06 -2.59
C ILE A 118 -0.26 -8.42 -2.00
N ASP A 119 -0.67 -9.48 -2.70
CA ASP A 119 -0.25 -10.86 -2.45
C ASP A 119 1.21 -11.04 -2.90
N VAL A 120 2.05 -11.44 -1.95
CA VAL A 120 3.50 -11.66 -2.13
C VAL A 120 3.90 -13.14 -2.08
N THR A 121 2.93 -14.07 -2.09
CA THR A 121 3.18 -15.53 -1.99
C THR A 121 3.91 -16.11 -3.20
N SER A 122 3.85 -15.43 -4.35
CA SER A 122 4.47 -15.86 -5.59
C SER A 122 5.51 -14.87 -6.07
N ALA A 123 6.43 -15.30 -6.95
CA ALA A 123 7.42 -14.41 -7.57
C ALA A 123 6.80 -13.25 -8.38
N ASN A 124 5.54 -13.40 -8.80
CA ASN A 124 4.79 -12.36 -9.49
C ASN A 124 3.73 -11.80 -8.54
N TYR A 125 4.06 -10.72 -7.84
CA TYR A 125 3.14 -10.07 -6.91
C TYR A 125 1.85 -9.65 -7.61
N LYS A 126 0.72 -9.79 -6.91
CA LYS A 126 -0.61 -9.48 -7.46
C LYS A 126 -1.38 -8.58 -6.53
N ILE A 127 -2.18 -7.68 -7.11
CA ILE A 127 -3.18 -6.96 -6.34
C ILE A 127 -4.24 -7.96 -5.91
N ASP A 128 -4.45 -8.05 -4.60
CA ASP A 128 -5.51 -8.84 -3.98
C ASP A 128 -6.79 -8.00 -3.81
N ALA A 129 -6.63 -6.84 -3.18
CA ALA A 129 -7.74 -5.94 -2.87
C ALA A 129 -7.31 -4.48 -2.92
N THR A 130 -8.27 -3.59 -3.14
CA THR A 130 -8.05 -2.14 -3.15
C THR A 130 -9.14 -1.42 -2.37
N TYR A 131 -8.75 -0.44 -1.57
CA TYR A 131 -9.64 0.32 -0.71
C TYR A 131 -9.44 1.81 -0.94
N LEU A 132 -10.52 2.57 -0.81
CA LEU A 132 -10.52 4.04 -0.86
C LEU A 132 -11.44 4.54 0.26
N PHE A 133 -10.96 5.53 1.00
CA PHE A 133 -11.66 6.13 2.13
C PHE A 133 -11.66 7.64 1.96
N THR A 134 -12.84 8.26 2.00
CA THR A 134 -13.00 9.71 2.06
C THR A 134 -13.87 10.18 3.22
N GLU A 135 -14.62 9.27 3.84
CA GLU A 135 -15.49 9.59 4.96
C GLU A 135 -14.74 9.55 6.30
N ASP A 136 -15.24 10.30 7.28
CA ASP A 136 -14.53 10.56 8.54
C ASP A 136 -14.23 9.28 9.34
N GLU A 137 -15.22 8.41 9.52
CA GLU A 137 -15.07 7.17 10.29
C GLU A 137 -14.09 6.16 9.65
N PRO A 138 -14.17 5.81 8.35
CA PRO A 138 -13.16 4.94 7.75
C PRO A 138 -11.77 5.59 7.70
N LEU A 139 -11.65 6.91 7.51
CA LEU A 139 -10.37 7.62 7.60
C LEU A 139 -9.78 7.54 9.02
N LYS A 140 -10.61 7.69 10.05
CA LYS A 140 -10.21 7.54 11.46
C LYS A 140 -9.78 6.10 11.77
N SER A 141 -10.50 5.12 11.23
CA SER A 141 -10.15 3.70 11.36
C SER A 141 -8.81 3.38 10.68
N TRP A 142 -8.63 3.84 9.44
CA TRP A 142 -7.36 3.75 8.71
C TRP A 142 -6.23 4.40 9.52
N TRP A 143 -6.40 5.64 9.98
CA TRP A 143 -5.36 6.32 10.75
C TRP A 143 -4.99 5.58 12.03
N LYS A 144 -5.95 5.04 12.78
CA LYS A 144 -5.66 4.24 13.99
C LYS A 144 -4.81 3.01 13.68
N HIS A 145 -5.08 2.36 12.54
CA HIS A 145 -4.26 1.25 12.06
C HIS A 145 -2.83 1.72 11.74
N ILE A 146 -2.70 2.79 10.95
CA ILE A 146 -1.40 3.35 10.56
C ILE A 146 -0.61 3.81 11.78
N PHE A 147 -1.25 4.48 12.73
CA PHE A 147 -0.61 4.89 13.98
C PHE A 147 0.00 3.68 14.71
N GLY A 148 -0.74 2.57 14.81
CA GLY A 148 -0.22 1.32 15.37
C GLY A 148 1.00 0.78 14.60
N PHE A 149 1.01 0.86 13.27
CA PHE A 149 2.16 0.49 12.46
C PHE A 149 3.38 1.39 12.73
N TYR A 150 3.20 2.71 12.80
CA TYR A 150 4.31 3.66 13.03
C TYR A 150 4.93 3.53 14.43
N GLU A 151 4.14 3.13 15.42
CA GLU A 151 4.60 2.81 16.79
C GLU A 151 5.19 1.39 16.91
N SER A 152 5.07 0.56 15.87
CA SER A 152 5.54 -0.82 15.90
C SER A 152 7.01 -0.96 15.46
N LYS A 153 7.65 -2.04 15.91
CA LYS A 153 8.98 -2.46 15.43
C LYS A 153 8.98 -2.86 13.95
N HIS A 154 7.82 -3.15 13.35
CA HIS A 154 7.76 -3.58 11.96
C HIS A 154 8.26 -2.51 10.99
N ARG A 155 8.07 -1.24 11.33
CA ARG A 155 8.57 -0.09 10.56
C ARG A 155 10.08 -0.13 10.39
N GLU A 156 10.83 -0.65 11.36
CA GLU A 156 12.30 -0.69 11.34
C GLU A 156 12.85 -1.69 10.31
N TYR A 157 12.05 -2.68 9.89
CA TYR A 157 12.45 -3.68 8.90
C TYR A 157 12.17 -3.24 7.45
N ILE A 158 11.49 -2.12 7.25
CA ILE A 158 11.19 -1.59 5.92
C ILE A 158 12.25 -0.55 5.53
N PRO A 159 12.84 -0.62 4.32
CA PRO A 159 13.79 0.40 3.88
C PRO A 159 13.18 1.80 3.90
N LYS A 160 13.95 2.79 4.34
CA LYS A 160 13.45 4.15 4.64
C LYS A 160 12.81 4.83 3.44
N GLU A 161 13.22 4.51 2.22
CA GLU A 161 12.65 5.06 0.99
C GLU A 161 11.20 4.61 0.72
N PHE A 162 10.73 3.53 1.36
CA PHE A 162 9.37 3.01 1.24
C PHE A 162 8.48 3.37 2.43
N VAL A 163 9.00 4.12 3.40
CA VAL A 163 8.26 4.58 4.58
C VAL A 163 8.09 6.08 4.49
N PHE A 164 6.89 6.59 4.77
CA PHE A 164 6.69 8.03 4.87
C PHE A 164 7.35 8.52 6.16
N GLN A 165 8.13 9.62 6.10
CA GLN A 165 9.11 9.94 7.15
C GLN A 165 8.49 10.10 8.54
N VAL A 166 7.27 10.64 8.59
CA VAL A 166 6.52 10.91 9.82
C VAL A 166 5.18 10.20 9.71
N CYS A 167 4.63 9.71 10.83
CA CYS A 167 3.26 9.20 10.83
C CYS A 167 2.31 10.27 10.26
N PRO A 168 1.41 9.93 9.32
CA PRO A 168 0.38 10.86 8.88
C PRO A 168 -0.38 11.42 10.10
N PRO A 169 -0.70 12.73 10.12
CA PRO A 169 -1.40 13.34 11.25
C PRO A 169 -2.82 12.76 11.40
N PRO A 170 -3.44 12.79 12.59
CA PRO A 170 -4.80 12.31 12.75
C PRO A 170 -5.80 13.09 11.88
N PRO A 171 -6.86 12.45 11.34
CA PRO A 171 -7.94 13.11 10.61
C PRO A 171 -8.97 13.78 11.54
N PHE A 172 -8.62 14.02 12.80
CA PHE A 172 -9.49 14.63 13.81
C PHE A 172 -8.67 15.59 14.67
N ASN A 173 -9.34 16.59 15.23
CA ASN A 173 -8.72 17.53 16.15
C ASN A 173 -8.51 16.84 17.51
N GLU A 174 -7.38 17.13 18.16
CA GLU A 174 -7.20 16.81 19.57
C GLU A 174 -8.19 17.68 20.37
N GLU A 175 -9.15 17.04 21.05
CA GLU A 175 -10.03 17.68 22.02
C GLU A 175 -9.26 18.14 23.27
#